data_AF-A0A7K1NS69-F1
#
_entry.id   AF-A0A7K1NS69-F1
#
_cell.length_a   1.000
_cell.length_b   1.000
_cell.length_c   1.000
_cell.angle_alpha   90.00
_cell.angle_beta   90.00
_cell.angle_gamma   90.00
#
_symmetry.space_group_name_H-M   'P 1'
#
loop_
_entity.id
_entity.type
_entity.pdbx_description
1 polymer ?
#
loop_
_entity_poly.entity_id
_entity_poly.type
_entity_poly.pdbx_seq_one_letter_code
_entity_poly.pdbx_strand_id
1 'polypeptide(L)'
;MTSKSLLRRLPVAAAVCAALLSSLPACAQSTAQAESAAEAPAKVEKNATTGIARITLSQRAIERLELLTETVKPADGGILLPYAALLYDAEGKTWVYGNPEPRVFERQAVTVTKVEAGVVTASAGPAAGSQVVTVAAAELFGAEFVTGK
;
A
#
# COMPACT_ATOMS: atom_id res chain seq x y z
N MET A 1 15.96 71.25 -52.12
CA MET A 1 14.76 70.42 -51.90
C MET A 1 14.49 70.37 -50.41
N THR A 2 13.26 70.68 -50.07
CA THR A 2 12.68 70.96 -48.75
C THR A 2 12.51 69.72 -47.89
N SER A 3 12.28 69.97 -46.59
CA SER A 3 11.45 69.15 -45.67
C SER A 3 12.21 68.05 -44.92
N LYS A 4 12.16 67.91 -43.59
CA LYS A 4 11.37 68.55 -42.52
C LYS A 4 12.10 68.30 -41.19
N SER A 5 12.12 69.31 -40.33
CA SER A 5 12.50 69.17 -38.93
C SER A 5 11.41 68.42 -38.16
N LEU A 6 11.81 67.54 -37.25
CA LEU A 6 10.98 67.16 -36.12
C LEU A 6 11.85 67.14 -34.86
N LEU A 7 11.66 68.19 -34.07
CA LEU A 7 12.07 68.29 -32.68
C LEU A 7 11.40 67.17 -31.87
N ARG A 8 12.13 66.55 -30.93
CA ARG A 8 11.56 66.26 -29.60
C ARG A 8 12.61 65.98 -28.53
N ARG A 9 12.82 67.05 -27.75
CA ARG A 9 13.15 67.21 -26.32
C ARG A 9 13.50 65.95 -25.48
N LEU A 10 14.68 66.00 -24.86
CA LEU A 10 15.08 65.35 -23.58
C LEU A 10 14.28 65.98 -22.38
N PRO A 11 14.52 65.60 -21.09
CA PRO A 11 14.60 64.31 -20.39
C PRO A 11 13.71 64.32 -19.08
N VAL A 12 13.99 63.43 -18.11
CA VAL A 12 13.71 63.50 -16.64
C VAL A 12 12.65 62.54 -16.07
N ALA A 13 13.12 61.75 -15.08
CA ALA A 13 12.47 61.27 -13.83
C ALA A 13 12.71 59.74 -13.66
N ALA A 14 13.74 59.27 -12.95
CA ALA A 14 13.89 59.26 -11.49
C ALA A 14 12.63 58.79 -10.74
N ALA A 15 12.62 57.53 -10.27
CA ALA A 15 12.27 57.16 -8.89
C ALA A 15 12.03 55.64 -8.74
N VAL A 16 12.82 55.03 -7.86
CA VAL A 16 12.41 54.11 -6.79
C VAL A 16 11.40 53.00 -7.14
N CYS A 17 11.88 51.75 -7.18
CA CYS A 17 11.06 50.59 -6.81
C CYS A 17 11.96 49.48 -6.24
N ALA A 18 12.57 49.77 -5.10
CA ALA A 18 13.10 48.76 -4.19
C ALA A 18 11.97 48.35 -3.22
N ALA A 19 11.15 47.37 -3.60
CA ALA A 19 10.25 46.63 -2.69
C ALA A 19 9.43 45.58 -3.48
N LEU A 20 10.05 44.46 -3.90
CA LEU A 20 9.32 43.26 -4.31
C LEU A 20 9.96 41.99 -3.71
N LEU A 21 10.41 42.11 -2.46
CA LEU A 21 10.67 40.99 -1.56
C LEU A 21 9.55 41.05 -0.51
N SER A 22 8.51 40.22 -0.63
CA SER A 22 7.63 39.71 0.46
C SER A 22 6.25 39.32 -0.08
N SER A 23 6.05 38.03 -0.38
CA SER A 23 4.83 37.25 -0.05
C SER A 23 4.80 35.95 -0.87
N LEU A 24 5.68 35.02 -0.53
CA LEU A 24 5.35 33.61 -0.72
C LEU A 24 4.46 33.24 0.49
N PRO A 25 3.16 32.94 0.31
CA PRO A 25 2.38 32.29 1.37
C PRO A 25 2.89 30.86 1.51
N ALA A 26 4.04 30.69 2.15
CA ALA A 26 4.46 29.41 2.70
C ALA A 26 3.64 29.19 3.97
N CYS A 27 3.02 28.02 4.09
CA CYS A 27 2.10 27.61 5.16
C CYS A 27 0.64 28.06 4.98
N ALA A 28 0.03 27.72 3.83
CA ALA A 28 -1.33 27.21 3.88
C ALA A 28 -1.25 25.76 4.42
N GLN A 29 -1.18 25.65 5.75
CA GLN A 29 -1.24 24.38 6.45
C GLN A 29 -2.61 23.77 6.14
N SER A 30 -2.65 22.74 5.30
CA SER A 30 -3.88 22.04 4.94
C SER A 30 -4.58 21.59 6.23
N THR A 31 -5.66 22.29 6.59
CA THR A 31 -6.55 21.98 7.71
C THR A 31 -7.44 20.75 7.43
N ALA A 32 -6.93 19.79 6.66
CA ALA A 32 -7.64 18.58 6.28
C ALA A 32 -7.13 17.32 7.01
N GLN A 33 -6.25 17.47 8.01
CA GLN A 33 -5.78 16.34 8.80
C GLN A 33 -5.91 16.63 10.29
N ALA A 34 -7.14 16.92 10.71
CA ALA A 34 -7.59 16.42 12.01
C ALA A 34 -7.81 14.90 11.85
N GLU A 35 -6.71 14.15 11.72
CA GLU A 35 -6.75 12.70 11.82
C GLU A 35 -7.18 12.38 13.26
N SER A 36 -8.32 11.69 13.35
CA SER A 36 -8.73 10.83 14.45
C SER A 36 -7.53 10.32 15.26
N ALA A 37 -7.65 10.28 16.59
CA ALA A 37 -6.67 9.65 17.48
C ALA A 37 -6.03 8.42 16.78
N ALA A 38 -4.72 8.48 16.56
CA ALA A 38 -4.01 7.65 15.58
C ALA A 38 -4.42 6.16 15.68
N GLU A 39 -5.16 5.68 14.68
CA GLU A 39 -5.52 4.27 14.57
C GLU A 39 -4.24 3.42 14.50
N ALA A 40 -4.14 2.38 15.33
CA ALA A 40 -3.00 1.48 15.30
C ALA A 40 -2.87 0.85 13.89
N PRO A 41 -1.64 0.69 13.36
CA PRO A 41 -1.44 0.19 11.99
C PRO A 41 -1.96 -1.24 11.80
N ALA A 42 -1.89 -2.06 12.85
CA ALA A 42 -2.40 -3.42 12.86
C ALA A 42 -2.99 -3.75 14.22
N LYS A 43 -4.14 -4.43 14.22
CA LYS A 43 -4.72 -5.11 15.37
C LYS A 43 -4.60 -6.62 15.13
N VAL A 44 -3.97 -7.34 16.05
CA VAL A 44 -3.73 -8.78 15.93
C VAL A 44 -4.50 -9.51 17.02
N GLU A 45 -5.41 -10.38 16.63
CA GLU A 45 -6.28 -11.14 17.52
C GLU A 45 -6.05 -12.63 17.31
N LYS A 46 -5.65 -13.35 18.37
CA LYS A 46 -5.42 -14.79 18.27
C LYS A 46 -6.74 -15.55 18.26
N ASN A 47 -6.96 -16.41 17.28
CA ASN A 47 -8.06 -17.36 17.32
C ASN A 47 -7.73 -18.48 18.33
N ALA A 48 -8.54 -18.61 19.37
CA ALA A 48 -8.30 -19.60 20.43
C ALA A 48 -8.47 -21.06 19.96
N THR A 49 -9.27 -21.31 18.93
CA THR A 49 -9.56 -22.65 18.40
C THR A 49 -8.47 -23.12 17.44
N THR A 50 -8.05 -22.25 16.51
CA THR A 50 -7.10 -22.62 15.45
C THR A 50 -5.67 -22.20 15.76
N GLY A 51 -5.47 -21.25 16.69
CA GLY A 51 -4.18 -20.64 16.95
C GLY A 51 -3.70 -19.67 15.86
N ILE A 52 -4.45 -19.53 14.76
CA ILE A 52 -4.16 -18.61 13.65
C ILE A 52 -4.57 -17.19 14.05
N ALA A 53 -3.73 -16.21 13.75
CA ALA A 53 -4.04 -14.82 14.03
C ALA A 53 -4.99 -14.23 12.99
N ARG A 54 -5.92 -13.41 13.46
CA ARG A 54 -6.69 -12.46 12.65
C ARG A 54 -6.00 -11.11 12.72
N ILE A 55 -5.55 -10.61 11.57
CA ILE A 55 -4.87 -9.32 11.45
C ILE A 55 -5.84 -8.34 10.80
N THR A 56 -6.19 -7.26 11.49
CA THR A 56 -6.91 -6.13 10.90
C THR A 56 -5.95 -4.97 10.69
N LEU A 57 -5.80 -4.53 9.44
CA LEU A 57 -4.95 -3.38 9.11
C LEU A 57 -5.76 -2.08 9.03
N SER A 58 -5.13 -0.97 9.40
CA SER A 58 -5.67 0.35 9.05
C SER A 58 -5.50 0.60 7.55
N GLN A 59 -6.33 1.48 6.99
CA GLN A 59 -6.23 1.86 5.57
C GLN A 59 -4.84 2.39 5.22
N ARG A 60 -4.28 3.24 6.09
CA ARG A 60 -2.93 3.80 5.94
C ARG A 60 -1.84 2.73 5.99
N ALA A 61 -2.02 1.64 6.74
CA ALA A 61 -1.07 0.53 6.76
C ALA A 61 -1.08 -0.24 5.44
N ILE A 62 -2.27 -0.51 4.87
CA ILE A 62 -2.40 -1.15 3.54
C ILE A 62 -1.70 -0.31 2.46
N GLU A 63 -1.90 1.00 2.48
CA GLU A 63 -1.25 1.93 1.53
C GLU A 63 0.26 1.94 1.68
N ARG A 64 0.78 1.99 2.91
CA ARG A 64 2.23 1.99 3.18
C ARG A 64 2.91 0.67 2.83
N LEU A 65 2.18 -0.43 2.93
CA LEU A 65 2.64 -1.76 2.56
C LEU A 65 2.51 -2.00 1.06
N GLU A 66 1.80 -1.13 0.32
CA GLU A 66 1.38 -1.37 -1.06
C GLU A 66 0.74 -2.76 -1.21
N LEU A 67 -0.06 -3.17 -0.21
CA LEU A 67 -0.60 -4.52 -0.13
C LEU A 67 -1.54 -4.78 -1.30
N LEU A 68 -1.24 -5.82 -2.07
CA LEU A 68 -2.03 -6.29 -3.20
C LEU A 68 -2.61 -7.66 -2.90
N THR A 69 -3.77 -7.93 -3.50
CA THR A 69 -4.39 -9.26 -3.49
C THR A 69 -4.71 -9.70 -4.91
N GLU A 70 -4.71 -11.02 -5.12
CA GLU A 70 -5.17 -11.65 -6.34
C GLU A 70 -6.17 -12.75 -6.03
N THR A 71 -7.03 -13.04 -7.00
CA THR A 71 -8.07 -14.07 -6.88
C THR A 71 -7.51 -15.46 -7.13
N VAL A 72 -7.78 -16.39 -6.22
CA VAL A 72 -7.50 -17.82 -6.40
C VAL A 72 -8.35 -18.38 -7.53
N LYS A 73 -7.71 -19.07 -8.48
CA LYS A 73 -8.40 -19.66 -9.64
C LYS A 73 -8.65 -21.16 -9.41
N PRO A 74 -9.73 -21.74 -9.95
CA PRO A 74 -9.93 -23.18 -9.92
C PRO A 74 -8.90 -23.89 -10.82
N ALA A 75 -8.54 -25.12 -10.46
CA ALA A 75 -7.78 -26.06 -11.27
C ALA A 75 -8.49 -27.41 -11.30
N ASP A 76 -8.13 -28.29 -12.24
CA ASP A 76 -8.58 -29.68 -12.16
C ASP A 76 -8.01 -30.34 -10.90
N GLY A 77 -8.90 -30.84 -10.03
CA GLY A 77 -8.52 -31.42 -8.74
C GLY A 77 -7.85 -30.48 -7.73
N GLY A 78 -7.99 -29.15 -7.87
CA GLY A 78 -7.33 -28.20 -6.96
C GLY A 78 -7.54 -26.72 -7.28
N ILE A 79 -6.53 -25.91 -6.97
CA ILE A 79 -6.52 -24.46 -7.17
C ILE A 79 -5.20 -23.99 -7.79
N LEU A 80 -5.25 -22.82 -8.45
CA LEU A 80 -4.09 -22.08 -8.91
C LEU A 80 -3.99 -20.74 -8.15
N LEU A 81 -2.79 -20.40 -7.70
CA LEU A 81 -2.48 -19.12 -7.07
C LEU A 81 -1.10 -18.60 -7.50
N PRO A 82 -0.84 -17.28 -7.46
CA PRO A 82 0.46 -16.73 -7.78
C PRO A 82 1.51 -17.18 -6.75
N TYR A 83 2.72 -17.54 -7.20
CA TYR A 83 3.81 -17.90 -6.29
C TYR A 83 4.15 -16.78 -5.30
N ALA A 84 3.93 -15.52 -5.69
CA ALA A 84 4.10 -14.35 -4.82
C ALA A 84 3.22 -14.38 -3.55
N ALA A 85 2.12 -15.13 -3.54
CA ALA A 85 1.28 -15.28 -2.35
C ALA A 85 1.77 -16.36 -1.38
N LEU A 86 2.65 -17.26 -1.84
CA LEU A 86 3.06 -18.44 -1.09
C LEU A 86 4.16 -18.10 -0.09
N LEU A 87 3.95 -18.47 1.17
CA LEU A 87 4.92 -18.41 2.25
C LEU A 87 5.32 -19.81 2.70
N TYR A 88 6.55 -19.94 3.17
CA TYR A 88 7.04 -21.13 3.85
C TYR A 88 7.35 -20.75 5.30
N ASP A 89 6.86 -21.53 6.26
CA ASP A 89 7.30 -21.40 7.65
C ASP A 89 8.64 -22.11 7.89
N ALA A 90 9.14 -22.03 9.13
CA ALA A 90 10.44 -22.60 9.51
C ALA A 90 10.50 -24.14 9.39
N GLU A 91 9.34 -24.81 9.41
CA GLU A 91 9.23 -26.26 9.19
C GLU A 91 8.98 -26.62 7.72
N GLY A 92 8.95 -25.63 6.83
CA GLY A 92 8.70 -25.79 5.41
C GLY A 92 7.23 -25.99 5.04
N LYS A 93 6.29 -25.76 5.96
CA LYS A 93 4.85 -25.80 5.62
C LYS A 93 4.47 -24.57 4.82
N THR A 94 3.54 -24.76 3.91
CA THR A 94 3.11 -23.74 2.95
C THR A 94 1.84 -23.02 3.39
N TRP A 95 1.86 -21.70 3.30
CA TRP A 95 0.80 -20.80 3.73
C TRP A 95 0.53 -19.71 2.69
N VAL A 96 -0.68 -19.16 2.71
CA VAL A 96 -1.04 -17.90 2.03
C VAL A 96 -1.87 -17.05 2.99
N TYR A 97 -1.85 -15.74 2.86
CA TYR A 97 -2.82 -14.88 3.57
C TYR A 97 -4.08 -14.70 2.75
N GLY A 98 -5.21 -15.19 3.26
CA GLY A 98 -6.53 -14.89 2.71
C GLY A 98 -7.01 -13.52 3.17
N ASN A 99 -7.86 -12.88 2.37
CA ASN A 99 -8.54 -11.62 2.71
C ASN A 99 -10.07 -11.81 2.76
N PRO A 100 -10.62 -12.45 3.81
CA PRO A 100 -12.04 -12.81 3.89
C PRO A 100 -12.98 -11.62 4.08
N GLU A 101 -12.50 -10.52 4.66
CA GLU A 101 -13.24 -9.29 4.90
C GLU A 101 -12.35 -8.07 4.59
N PRO A 102 -12.91 -6.90 4.27
CA PRO A 102 -12.10 -5.70 4.02
C PRO A 102 -11.09 -5.44 5.14
N ARG A 103 -9.80 -5.37 4.77
CA ARG A 103 -8.65 -5.13 5.67
C ARG A 103 -8.38 -6.21 6.73
N VAL A 104 -9.06 -7.36 6.66
CA VAL A 104 -8.86 -8.50 7.57
C VAL A 104 -8.09 -9.60 6.84
N PHE A 105 -7.03 -10.10 7.46
CA PHE A 105 -6.15 -11.10 6.88
C PHE A 105 -5.89 -12.26 7.85
N GLU A 106 -5.93 -13.48 7.33
CA GLU A 106 -5.70 -14.71 8.08
C GLU A 106 -4.89 -15.68 7.22
N ARG A 107 -3.87 -16.32 7.78
CA ARG A 107 -3.11 -17.34 7.03
C ARG A 107 -3.90 -18.64 6.91
N GLN A 108 -3.86 -19.22 5.72
CA GLN A 108 -4.48 -20.50 5.39
C GLN A 108 -3.41 -21.44 4.85
N ALA A 109 -3.45 -22.70 5.29
CA ALA A 109 -2.53 -23.72 4.81
C ALA A 109 -2.80 -24.03 3.33
N VAL A 110 -1.74 -24.31 2.57
CA VAL A 110 -1.81 -24.72 1.17
C VAL A 110 -1.06 -26.04 1.01
N THR A 111 -1.60 -26.98 0.24
CA THR A 111 -0.91 -28.22 -0.12
C THR A 111 -0.41 -28.09 -1.57
N VAL A 112 0.82 -27.62 -1.73
CA VAL A 112 1.43 -27.39 -3.05
C VAL A 112 1.73 -28.72 -3.73
N THR A 113 1.34 -28.85 -5.00
CA THR A 113 1.68 -30.01 -5.84
C THR A 113 2.76 -29.66 -6.86
N LYS A 114 2.75 -28.43 -7.37
CA LYS A 114 3.70 -27.98 -8.38
C LYS A 114 3.86 -26.46 -8.35
N VAL A 115 5.07 -25.98 -8.60
CA VAL A 115 5.36 -24.57 -8.89
C VAL A 115 6.06 -24.51 -10.24
N GLU A 116 5.51 -23.73 -11.18
CA GLU A 116 6.10 -23.54 -12.50
C GLU A 116 5.75 -22.15 -13.02
N ALA A 117 6.73 -21.47 -13.62
CA ALA A 117 6.55 -20.17 -14.27
C ALA A 117 5.80 -19.12 -13.40
N GLY A 118 6.07 -19.09 -12.09
CA GLY A 118 5.44 -18.16 -11.15
C GLY A 118 4.02 -18.51 -10.71
N VAL A 119 3.51 -19.69 -11.09
CA VAL A 119 2.20 -20.20 -10.69
C VAL A 119 2.35 -21.40 -9.77
N VAL A 120 1.56 -21.43 -8.71
CA VAL A 120 1.41 -22.55 -7.78
C VAL A 120 0.15 -23.31 -8.16
N THR A 121 0.30 -24.62 -8.40
CA THR A 121 -0.82 -25.57 -8.37
C THR A 121 -0.86 -26.22 -7.00
N ALA A 122 -2.03 -26.27 -6.39
CA ALA A 122 -2.23 -26.85 -5.08
C ALA A 122 -3.47 -27.75 -5.05
N SER A 123 -3.37 -28.89 -4.35
CA SER A 123 -4.50 -29.82 -4.17
C SER A 123 -5.45 -29.40 -3.05
N ALA A 124 -5.00 -28.51 -2.16
CA ALA A 124 -5.80 -27.92 -1.10
C ALA A 124 -5.30 -26.50 -0.78
N GLY A 125 -6.20 -25.64 -0.32
CA GLY A 125 -5.92 -24.26 0.06
C GLY A 125 -7.21 -23.45 0.23
N PRO A 126 -7.14 -22.11 0.12
CA PRO A 126 -8.33 -21.28 0.08
C PRO A 126 -9.28 -21.69 -1.05
N ALA A 127 -10.58 -21.42 -0.87
CA ALA A 127 -11.57 -21.68 -1.92
C ALA A 127 -11.24 -20.89 -3.20
N ALA A 128 -11.56 -21.47 -4.36
CA ALA A 128 -11.51 -20.73 -5.62
C ALA A 128 -12.44 -19.50 -5.53
N GLY A 129 -11.97 -18.36 -6.04
CA GLY A 129 -12.64 -17.07 -5.90
C GLY A 129 -12.24 -16.27 -4.65
N SER A 130 -11.53 -16.87 -3.68
CA SER A 130 -10.99 -16.12 -2.54
C SER A 130 -9.86 -15.17 -2.96
N GLN A 131 -9.74 -14.04 -2.27
CA GLN A 131 -8.61 -13.14 -2.40
C GLN A 131 -7.44 -13.63 -1.53
N VAL A 132 -6.24 -13.67 -2.11
CA VAL A 132 -4.99 -13.96 -1.40
C VAL A 132 -3.99 -12.83 -1.59
N VAL A 133 -3.21 -12.53 -0.55
CA VAL A 133 -2.21 -11.45 -0.54
C VAL A 133 -1.00 -11.84 -1.38
N THR A 134 -0.61 -10.98 -2.34
CA THR A 134 0.57 -11.19 -3.22
C THR A 134 1.70 -10.20 -2.96
N VAL A 135 1.41 -9.09 -2.27
CA VAL A 135 2.41 -8.13 -1.77
C VAL A 135 2.16 -7.92 -0.28
N ALA A 136 3.22 -7.88 0.52
CA ALA A 136 3.20 -7.72 1.97
C ALA A 136 2.81 -8.97 2.80
N ALA A 137 2.82 -10.18 2.20
CA ALA A 137 2.50 -11.41 2.92
C ALA A 137 3.49 -11.71 4.06
N ALA A 138 4.78 -11.42 3.87
CA ALA A 138 5.81 -11.65 4.88
C ALA A 138 5.68 -10.69 6.08
N GLU A 139 5.23 -9.47 5.83
CA GLU A 139 4.98 -8.42 6.82
C GLU A 139 3.78 -8.80 7.70
N LEU A 140 2.72 -9.35 7.09
CA LEU A 140 1.61 -9.95 7.83
C LEU A 140 2.09 -11.12 8.70
N PHE A 141 2.96 -11.98 8.17
CA PHE A 141 3.55 -13.08 8.93
C PHE A 141 4.35 -12.58 10.13
N GLY A 142 5.21 -11.57 9.94
CA GLY A 142 5.94 -10.93 11.04
C GLY A 142 5.02 -10.31 12.09
N ALA A 143 3.88 -9.74 11.67
CA ALA A 143 2.91 -9.15 12.58
C ALA A 143 2.23 -10.18 13.51
N GLU A 144 2.12 -11.45 13.12
CA GLU A 144 1.56 -12.49 13.99
C GLU A 144 2.41 -12.73 15.24
N PHE A 145 3.72 -12.52 15.15
CA PHE A 145 4.69 -12.90 16.17
C PHE A 145 5.30 -11.71 16.91
N VAL A 146 4.70 -10.52 16.83
CA VAL A 146 5.21 -9.31 17.52
C VAL A 146 5.58 -9.65 18.96
N THR A 147 6.89 -9.67 19.22
CA THR A 147 7.51 -10.03 20.50
C THR A 147 7.64 -8.82 21.44
N GLY A 148 7.00 -7.70 21.12
CA GLY A 148 7.05 -6.47 21.92
C GLY A 148 6.13 -6.53 23.14
N LYS A 149 6.56 -7.22 24.18
CA LYS A 149 6.23 -6.91 25.58
C LYS A 149 7.52 -6.81 26.38
#